data_AF-E5XRW1-F1
#
_entry.id   AF-E5XRW1-F1
#
_cell.length_a   1.000
_cell.length_b   1.000
_cell.length_c   1.000
_cell.angle_alpha   90.00
_cell.angle_beta   90.00
_cell.angle_gamma   90.00
#
_symmetry.space_group_name_H-M   'P 1'
#
loop_
_entity.id
_entity.type
_entity.pdbx_description
1 polymer ?
#
loop_
_entity_poly.entity_id
_entity_poly.type
_entity_poly.pdbx_seq_one_letter_code
_entity_poly.pdbx_strand_id
1 'polypeptide(L)'
;MKVLGEKLVSFASLIEDETVEQARQVASMPFIHGHVALMPDAHAGKGSSVGTVIPTLGAVIPAAVGVDIGCGMIGVQTDVLAAEVVLDLFALSNQEEEL
;
A
#
# COMPACT_ATOMS: atom_id res chain seq x y z
N MET A 1 -11.78 7.81 10.48
CA MET A 1 -10.47 7.84 11.17
C MET A 1 -10.68 7.45 12.63
N LYS A 2 -9.92 6.48 13.14
CA LYS A 2 -9.93 5.99 14.52
C LYS A 2 -8.50 6.03 15.07
N VAL A 3 -8.31 6.64 16.24
CA VAL A 3 -7.02 6.61 16.96
C VAL A 3 -6.95 5.29 17.73
N LEU A 4 -5.90 4.50 17.49
CA LEU A 4 -5.72 3.16 18.07
C LEU A 4 -4.56 3.09 19.08
N GLY A 5 -3.80 4.17 19.22
CA GLY A 5 -2.71 4.34 20.18
C GLY A 5 -2.09 5.73 20.05
N GLU A 6 -1.09 6.04 20.87
CA GLU A 6 -0.41 7.35 20.87
C GLU A 6 0.19 7.70 19.49
N LYS A 7 0.78 6.71 18.83
CA LYS A 7 1.41 6.84 17.50
C LYS A 7 0.73 6.01 16.41
N LEU A 8 -0.54 5.61 16.59
CA LEU A 8 -1.23 4.73 15.65
C LEU A 8 -2.64 5.24 15.32
N VAL A 9 -2.86 5.48 14.02
CA VAL A 9 -4.15 5.93 13.49
C VAL A 9 -4.61 4.96 12.40
N SER A 10 -5.91 4.69 12.35
CA SER A 10 -6.53 3.90 11.29
C SER A 10 -7.56 4.71 10.50
N PHE A 11 -7.49 4.61 9.18
CA PHE A 11 -8.46 5.13 8.24
C PHE A 11 -9.43 4.06 7.72
N ALA A 12 -9.20 2.79 8.06
CA ALA A 12 -10.09 1.70 7.71
C ALA A 12 -11.37 1.69 8.54
N SER A 13 -12.49 1.37 7.88
CA SER A 13 -13.80 1.19 8.53
C SER A 13 -13.87 -0.13 9.28
N LEU A 14 -13.24 -1.17 8.74
CA LEU A 14 -13.11 -2.51 9.31
C LEU A 14 -11.63 -2.89 9.21
N ILE A 15 -11.08 -3.46 10.28
CA ILE A 15 -9.67 -3.82 10.34
C ILE A 15 -9.50 -5.03 11.26
N GLU A 16 -8.70 -6.01 10.85
CA GLU A 16 -8.44 -7.20 11.65
C GLU A 16 -7.47 -6.89 12.79
N ASP A 17 -7.61 -7.60 13.91
CA ASP A 17 -6.75 -7.41 15.07
C ASP A 17 -5.28 -7.71 14.78
N GLU A 18 -4.99 -8.68 13.91
CA GLU A 18 -3.62 -9.02 13.48
C GLU A 18 -2.97 -7.83 12.75
N THR A 19 -3.70 -7.19 11.83
CA THR A 19 -3.24 -6.00 11.10
C THR A 19 -2.91 -4.86 12.08
N VAL A 20 -3.78 -4.63 13.06
CA VAL A 20 -3.54 -3.60 14.08
C VAL A 20 -2.33 -3.94 14.95
N GLU A 21 -2.14 -5.22 15.30
CA GLU A 21 -1.02 -5.64 16.13
C GLU A 21 0.32 -5.48 15.43
N GLN A 22 0.41 -5.84 14.14
CA GLN A 22 1.60 -5.56 13.33
C GLN A 22 1.93 -4.06 13.32
N ALA A 23 0.92 -3.21 13.14
CA ALA A 23 1.10 -1.77 13.15
C ALA A 23 1.49 -1.21 14.53
N ARG A 24 0.99 -1.79 15.63
CA ARG A 24 1.42 -1.42 17.00
C ARG A 24 2.89 -1.75 17.23
N GLN A 25 3.34 -2.93 16.80
CA GLN A 25 4.75 -3.31 16.91
C GLN A 25 5.65 -2.33 16.17
N VAL A 26 5.29 -1.98 14.93
CA VAL A 26 6.00 -0.95 14.17
C VAL A 26 5.98 0.40 14.89
N ALA A 27 4.81 0.87 15.33
CA ALA A 27 4.66 2.17 16.00
C ALA A 27 5.48 2.32 17.29
N SER A 28 5.82 1.20 17.94
CA SER A 28 6.64 1.16 19.16
C SER A 28 8.16 1.26 18.91
N MET A 29 8.61 1.17 17.65
CA MET A 29 10.04 1.21 17.33
C MET A 29 10.64 2.61 17.59
N PRO A 30 11.89 2.69 18.08
CA PRO A 30 12.48 3.94 18.57
C PRO A 30 12.72 5.00 17.49
N PHE A 31 12.80 4.59 16.23
CA PHE A 31 13.03 5.46 15.07
C PHE A 31 11.73 5.85 14.35
N ILE A 32 10.55 5.59 14.93
CA ILE A 32 9.26 6.07 14.42
C ILE A 32 8.94 7.45 15.00
N HIS A 33 8.82 8.43 14.09
CA HIS A 33 8.52 9.83 14.42
C HIS A 33 7.17 10.23 13.82
N GLY A 34 6.26 10.73 14.65
CA GLY A 34 4.88 11.02 14.23
C GLY A 34 3.97 9.80 14.42
N HIS A 35 3.16 9.47 13.41
CA HIS A 35 2.14 8.43 13.50
C HIS A 35 2.29 7.40 12.39
N VAL A 36 2.18 6.12 12.76
CA VAL A 36 1.89 5.03 11.83
C VAL A 36 0.42 5.14 11.44
N ALA A 37 0.14 5.05 10.14
CA ALA A 37 -1.21 5.16 9.62
C ALA A 37 -1.60 3.92 8.81
N LEU A 38 -2.65 3.23 9.25
CA LEU A 38 -3.31 2.15 8.50
C LEU A 38 -4.27 2.78 7.49
N MET A 39 -4.04 2.55 6.20
CA MET A 39 -4.90 3.00 5.09
C MET A 39 -6.19 2.16 5.04
N PRO A 40 -7.22 2.59 4.28
CA PRO A 40 -8.50 1.89 4.23
C PRO A 40 -8.45 0.43 3.73
N ASP A 41 -7.40 0.07 2.99
CA ASP A 41 -7.13 -1.26 2.43
C ASP A 41 -6.10 -2.07 3.25
N ALA A 42 -5.72 -1.56 4.43
CA ALA A 42 -4.71 -2.19 5.25
C ALA A 42 -5.13 -3.59 5.71
N HIS A 43 -4.19 -4.54 5.65
CA HIS A 43 -4.38 -5.92 6.07
C HIS A 43 -3.06 -6.53 6.53
N ALA A 44 -3.13 -7.70 7.18
CA ALA A 44 -1.96 -8.40 7.69
C ALA A 44 -1.00 -8.76 6.55
N GLY A 45 0.28 -8.47 6.74
CA GLY A 45 1.34 -8.79 5.79
C GLY A 45 2.42 -9.66 6.42
N LYS A 46 3.55 -9.79 5.72
CA LYS A 46 4.71 -10.56 6.19
C LYS A 46 5.77 -9.63 6.78
N GLY A 47 5.79 -9.52 8.11
CA GLY A 47 6.73 -8.67 8.86
C GLY A 47 6.23 -7.25 9.12
N SER A 48 5.40 -6.70 8.22
CA SER A 48 4.63 -5.46 8.43
C SER A 48 3.27 -5.58 7.74
N SER A 49 2.29 -4.79 8.18
CA SER A 49 0.96 -4.72 7.56
C SER A 49 1.02 -4.03 6.20
N VAL A 50 0.31 -4.56 5.22
CA VAL A 50 0.13 -3.93 3.90
C VAL A 50 -0.77 -2.70 4.03
N GLY A 51 -0.64 -1.71 3.15
CA GLY A 51 -1.44 -0.48 3.22
C GLY A 51 -1.10 0.38 4.43
N THR A 52 0.18 0.41 4.85
CA THR A 52 0.61 1.13 6.05
C THR A 52 1.62 2.22 5.72
N VAL A 53 1.40 3.44 6.21
CA VAL A 53 2.38 4.52 6.15
C VAL A 53 3.18 4.53 7.45
N ILE A 54 4.51 4.45 7.32
CA ILE A 54 5.45 4.28 8.44
C ILE A 54 6.53 5.36 8.37
N PRO A 55 6.42 6.44 9.16
CA PRO A 55 7.42 7.50 9.16
C PRO A 55 8.64 7.12 10.01
N THR A 56 9.79 6.95 9.36
CA THR A 56 11.08 6.67 10.03
C THR A 56 12.00 7.88 10.01
N LEU A 57 12.86 8.02 11.02
CA LEU A 57 13.98 8.96 11.00
C LEU A 57 15.30 8.20 11.20
N GLY A 58 16.23 8.35 10.26
CA GLY A 58 17.55 7.71 10.35
C GLY A 58 17.55 6.18 10.25
N ALA A 59 16.44 5.57 9.82
CA ALA A 59 16.31 4.12 9.68
C ALA A 59 15.46 3.75 8.46
N VAL A 60 15.74 2.57 7.91
CA VAL A 60 14.94 1.91 6.86
C VAL A 60 14.50 0.55 7.41
N ILE A 61 13.26 0.16 7.14
CA ILE A 61 12.71 -1.14 7.53
C ILE A 61 12.44 -1.95 6.25
N PRO A 62 13.35 -2.82 5.78
CA PRO A 62 13.17 -3.53 4.51
C PRO A 62 11.88 -4.35 4.44
N ALA A 63 11.49 -4.99 5.55
CA ALA A 63 10.24 -5.76 5.63
C ALA A 63 8.97 -4.90 5.46
N ALA A 64 9.05 -3.59 5.71
CA ALA A 64 7.94 -2.65 5.51
C ALA A 64 7.85 -2.10 4.08
N VAL A 65 8.91 -2.27 3.27
CA VAL A 65 8.88 -1.90 1.83
C VAL A 65 8.10 -2.92 1.02
N GLY A 66 8.19 -4.20 1.41
CA GLY A 66 7.59 -5.33 0.69
C GLY A 66 8.64 -6.17 -0.05
N VAL A 67 8.23 -7.37 -0.45
CA VAL A 67 9.10 -8.31 -1.17
C VAL A 67 9.28 -7.94 -2.65
N ASP A 68 8.28 -7.27 -3.22
CA ASP A 68 8.28 -6.78 -4.61
C ASP A 68 8.55 -5.27 -4.61
N ILE A 69 9.83 -4.92 -4.56
CA ILE A 69 10.27 -3.53 -4.46
C ILE A 69 10.03 -2.83 -5.80
N GLY A 70 9.24 -1.76 -5.77
CA GLY A 70 8.84 -1.03 -6.96
C GLY A 70 7.48 -1.46 -7.51
N CYS A 71 6.80 -2.41 -6.85
CA CYS A 71 5.39 -2.69 -7.11
C CYS A 71 4.57 -1.39 -7.08
N GLY A 72 3.81 -1.15 -8.14
CA GLY A 72 3.07 0.09 -8.34
C GLY A 72 2.33 0.08 -9.67
N MET A 73 1.60 1.16 -9.92
CA MET A 73 0.82 1.33 -11.15
C MET A 73 1.30 2.55 -11.92
N ILE A 74 1.29 2.45 -13.24
CA ILE A 74 1.48 3.58 -14.15
C ILE A 74 0.16 3.80 -14.89
N GLY A 75 -0.31 5.05 -14.89
CA GLY A 75 -1.43 5.48 -15.74
C GLY A 75 -0.89 6.25 -16.94
N VAL A 76 -1.23 5.83 -18.15
CA VAL A 76 -0.90 6.55 -19.38
C VAL A 76 -2.16 7.18 -19.93
N GLN A 77 -2.12 8.50 -20.10
CA GLN A 77 -3.19 9.23 -20.75
C GLN A 77 -3.13 9.01 -22.26
N THR A 78 -4.27 8.70 -22.87
CA THR A 78 -4.42 8.58 -24.33
C THR A 78 -5.34 9.68 -24.85
N ASP A 79 -5.30 9.89 -26.17
CA ASP A 79 -6.21 10.78 -26.88
C ASP A 79 -7.50 10.08 -27.36
N VAL A 80 -7.75 8.85 -26.88
CA VAL A 80 -8.90 8.01 -27.28
C VAL A 80 -10.06 8.23 -26.31
N LEU A 81 -11.24 8.53 -26.84
CA LEU A 81 -12.45 8.67 -26.02
C LEU A 81 -13.01 7.30 -25.63
N ALA A 82 -13.65 7.21 -24.47
CA ALA A 82 -14.28 5.97 -24.01
C ALA A 82 -15.30 5.39 -25.02
N ALA A 83 -15.98 6.24 -25.79
CA ALA A 83 -16.93 5.82 -26.82
C ALA A 83 -16.26 5.26 -28.09
N GLU A 84 -14.97 5.54 -28.29
CA GLU A 84 -14.16 5.09 -29.43
C GLU A 84 -13.39 3.80 -29.11
N VAL A 85 -13.41 3.39 -27.84
CA VAL A 85 -12.78 2.15 -27.38
C VAL A 85 -13.56 0.96 -27.94
N VAL A 86 -13.03 0.36 -29.01
CA VAL A 86 -13.39 -1.00 -29.42
C VAL A 86 -12.41 -1.94 -28.71
N LEU A 87 -12.82 -2.49 -27.57
CA LEU A 87 -12.03 -3.45 -26.81
C LEU A 87 -11.97 -4.79 -27.54
N ASP A 88 -10.92 -4.99 -28.33
CA ASP A 88 -10.46 -6.33 -28.69
C ASP A 88 -9.32 -6.74 -27.75
N LEU A 89 -9.69 -7.47 -26.69
CA LEU A 89 -8.72 -7.92 -25.68
C LEU A 89 -7.65 -8.85 -26.24
N PHE A 90 -7.94 -9.59 -27.32
CA PHE A 90 -6.97 -10.51 -27.93
C PHE A 90 -5.93 -9.77 -28.78
N ALA A 91 -6.34 -8.72 -29.50
CA ALA A 91 -5.40 -7.90 -30.26
C ALA A 91 -4.43 -7.13 -29.34
N LEU A 92 -4.94 -6.62 -28.20
CA LEU A 92 -4.14 -5.88 -27.23
C LEU A 92 -3.13 -6.76 -26.51
N SER A 93 -3.50 -7.98 -26.09
CA SER A 93 -2.57 -8.90 -25.41
C SER A 93 -1.39 -9.30 -26.30
N ASN A 94 -1.60 -9.45 -27.60
CA ASN A 94 -0.54 -9.85 -28.53
C ASN A 94 0.49 -8.73 -28.79
N GLN A 95 0.10 -7.45 -28.65
CA GLN A 95 1.05 -6.33 -28.80
C GLN A 95 1.92 -6.12 -27.56
N GLU A 96 1.44 -6.52 -26.38
CA GLU A 96 2.24 -6.44 -25.14
C GLU A 96 3.35 -7.50 -25.09
N GLU A 97 3.15 -8.68 -25.69
CA GLU A 97 4.15 -9.76 -25.71
C GLU A 97 5.30 -9.54 -26.71
N GLU A 98 5.16 -8.61 -27.66
CA GLU A 98 6.20 -8.28 -28.67
C GLU A 98 7.21 -7.20 -28.21
N LEU A 99 7.01 -6.61 -27.03
CA LEU A 99 7.88 -5.60 -26.41
C LEU A 99 8.84 -6.20 -25.37
#